data_AF-A0A2E6XPS3-F1
#
_entry.id   AF-A0A2E6XPS3-F1
#
_cell.length_a   1.000
_cell.length_b   1.000
_cell.length_c   1.000
_cell.angle_alpha   90.00
_cell.angle_beta   90.00
_cell.angle_gamma   90.00
#
_symmetry.space_group_name_H-M   'P 1'
#
loop_
_entity.id
_entity.type
_entity.pdbx_description
1 polymer ?
#
loop_
_entity_poly.entity_id
_entity_poly.type
_entity_poly.pdbx_seq_one_letter_code
_entity_poly.pdbx_strand_id
1 'polypeptide(L)'
;MQFDKETQTRILRVASDRQHGRDLEELDARIAHVMDLHPEFEEIWNQGEMAAYPQEINGQIVSPFVHTVLHTIVDSQLRTGQPECVEKTFKKLKEQGMEEHEVLHAIIAVYADLHFSSFRQGKPFDQLDYESRLDYLSYEDSPSSQDDK
;
A
#
# COMPACT_ATOMS: atom_id res chain seq x y z
N MET A 1 -15.50 -5.04 -2.98
CA MET A 1 -15.07 -3.63 -3.03
C MET A 1 -13.77 -3.56 -2.27
N GLN A 2 -12.75 -2.84 -2.74
CA GLN A 2 -11.55 -2.66 -1.91
C GLN A 2 -12.00 -1.96 -0.60
N PHE A 3 -11.44 -2.38 0.55
CA PHE A 3 -11.80 -1.89 1.90
C PHE A 3 -13.11 -2.42 2.52
N ASP A 4 -13.63 -3.57 2.09
CA ASP A 4 -14.81 -4.19 2.72
C ASP A 4 -14.46 -5.23 3.82
N LYS A 5 -15.50 -5.69 4.55
CA LYS A 5 -15.38 -6.66 5.64
C LYS A 5 -14.84 -8.02 5.16
N GLU A 6 -15.13 -8.40 3.91
CA GLU A 6 -14.59 -9.62 3.31
C GLU A 6 -13.07 -9.52 3.16
N THR A 7 -12.59 -8.39 2.62
CA THR A 7 -11.17 -8.08 2.51
C THR A 7 -10.49 -8.04 3.87
N GLN A 8 -11.13 -7.45 4.88
CA GLN A 8 -10.61 -7.45 6.26
C GLN A 8 -10.48 -8.86 6.83
N THR A 9 -11.51 -9.67 6.68
CA THR A 9 -11.50 -11.07 7.16
C THR A 9 -10.39 -11.86 6.48
N ARG A 10 -10.21 -11.65 5.17
CA ARG A 10 -9.14 -12.28 4.41
C ARG A 10 -7.75 -11.86 4.90
N ILE A 11 -7.51 -10.57 5.12
CA ILE A 11 -6.23 -10.06 5.64
C ILE A 11 -5.93 -10.67 7.01
N LEU A 12 -6.90 -10.71 7.93
CA LEU A 12 -6.72 -11.31 9.25
C LEU A 12 -6.45 -12.83 9.17
N ARG A 13 -7.11 -13.53 8.25
CA ARG A 13 -6.83 -14.95 7.96
C ARG A 13 -5.38 -15.13 7.52
N VAL A 14 -4.92 -14.35 6.54
CA VAL A 14 -3.54 -14.42 6.03
C VAL A 14 -2.52 -14.15 7.12
N ALA A 15 -2.74 -13.13 7.95
CA ALA A 15 -1.86 -12.84 9.07
C ALA A 15 -1.78 -14.03 10.05
N SER A 16 -2.92 -14.60 10.41
CA SER A 16 -2.97 -15.77 11.28
C SER A 16 -2.27 -16.99 10.65
N ASP A 17 -2.49 -17.25 9.36
CA ASP A 17 -1.90 -18.40 8.66
C ASP A 17 -0.37 -18.27 8.62
N ARG A 18 0.15 -17.07 8.32
CA ARG A 18 1.60 -16.77 8.35
C ARG A 18 2.21 -17.07 9.71
N GLN A 19 1.61 -16.55 10.78
CA GLN A 19 2.15 -16.70 12.14
C GLN A 19 2.19 -18.15 12.63
N HIS A 20 1.27 -18.98 12.17
CA HIS A 20 1.19 -20.38 12.56
C HIS A 20 1.87 -21.33 11.56
N GLY A 21 2.52 -20.81 10.52
CA GLY A 21 3.16 -21.61 9.47
C GLY A 21 2.18 -22.48 8.68
N ARG A 22 0.93 -22.02 8.50
CA ARG A 22 -0.07 -22.71 7.69
C ARG A 22 0.13 -22.36 6.21
N ASP A 23 -0.23 -23.30 5.33
CA ASP A 23 -0.16 -23.09 3.89
C ASP A 23 -1.05 -21.92 3.47
N LEU A 24 -0.49 -21.00 2.69
CA LEU A 24 -1.22 -19.88 2.12
C LEU A 24 -1.79 -20.25 0.75
N GLU A 25 -3.01 -19.81 0.48
CA GLU A 25 -3.56 -19.85 -0.87
C GLU A 25 -2.69 -19.01 -1.82
N GLU A 26 -2.56 -19.39 -3.09
CA GLU A 26 -1.81 -18.62 -4.09
C GLU A 26 -2.29 -17.17 -4.20
N LEU A 27 -3.59 -16.95 -4.02
CA LEU A 27 -4.18 -15.62 -4.05
C LEU A 27 -3.85 -14.78 -2.80
N ASP A 28 -3.45 -15.42 -1.69
CA ASP A 28 -3.09 -14.80 -0.41
C ASP A 28 -1.60 -14.48 -0.29
N ALA A 29 -0.75 -15.13 -1.09
CA ALA A 29 0.70 -14.91 -1.07
C ALA A 29 1.10 -13.43 -1.22
N ARG A 30 0.30 -12.63 -1.93
CA ARG A 30 0.54 -11.17 -2.07
C ARG A 30 0.30 -10.40 -0.78
N ILE A 31 -0.78 -10.70 -0.08
CA ILE A 31 -1.06 -10.08 1.22
C ILE A 31 0.07 -10.43 2.18
N ALA A 32 0.53 -11.68 2.15
CA ALA A 32 1.66 -12.12 2.97
C ALA A 32 2.96 -11.39 2.64
N HIS A 33 3.29 -11.26 1.36
CA HIS A 33 4.45 -10.51 0.92
C HIS A 33 4.43 -9.06 1.41
N VAL A 34 3.29 -8.37 1.29
CA VAL A 34 3.12 -7.00 1.81
C VAL A 34 3.31 -6.97 3.33
N MET A 35 2.80 -7.97 4.07
CA MET A 35 3.01 -8.03 5.52
C MET A 35 4.48 -8.26 5.88
N ASP A 36 5.22 -9.05 5.10
CA ASP A 36 6.67 -9.27 5.31
C ASP A 36 7.47 -7.96 5.15
N LEU A 37 6.99 -7.02 4.33
CA LEU A 37 7.60 -5.69 4.19
C LEU A 37 7.34 -4.77 5.40
N HIS A 38 6.38 -5.11 6.26
CA HIS A 38 5.93 -4.28 7.40
C HIS A 38 6.00 -5.04 8.74
N PRO A 39 7.20 -5.36 9.23
CA PRO A 39 7.37 -6.04 10.52
C PRO A 39 6.78 -5.24 11.69
N GLU A 40 6.65 -3.92 11.57
CA GLU A 40 6.02 -3.04 12.57
C GLU A 40 4.53 -3.34 12.79
N PHE A 41 3.86 -4.04 11.86
CA PHE A 41 2.47 -4.43 12.01
C PHE A 41 2.27 -5.81 12.64
N GLU A 42 3.34 -6.61 12.81
CA GLU A 42 3.21 -8.02 13.21
C GLU A 42 2.49 -8.21 14.54
N GLU A 43 2.84 -7.41 15.55
CA GLU A 43 2.15 -7.45 16.86
C GLU A 43 0.71 -6.93 16.80
N ILE A 44 0.39 -6.09 15.82
CA ILE A 44 -0.96 -5.56 15.65
C ILE A 44 -1.88 -6.66 15.14
N TRP A 45 -1.41 -7.53 14.24
CA TRP A 45 -2.19 -8.64 13.72
C TRP A 45 -2.63 -9.64 14.79
N ASN A 46 -1.88 -9.76 15.89
CA ASN A 46 -2.24 -10.57 17.06
C ASN A 46 -3.51 -10.10 17.78
N GLN A 47 -3.95 -8.87 17.52
CA GLN A 47 -5.13 -8.27 18.15
C GLN A 47 -6.44 -8.66 17.44
N GLY A 48 -6.37 -9.49 16.39
CA GLY A 48 -7.55 -9.98 15.67
C GLY A 48 -8.35 -8.84 15.05
N GLU A 49 -9.66 -8.80 15.31
CA GLU A 49 -10.54 -7.75 14.76
C GLU A 49 -10.11 -6.33 15.15
N MET A 50 -9.39 -6.16 16.27
CA MET A 50 -8.91 -4.84 16.70
C MET A 50 -7.82 -4.28 15.77
N ALA A 51 -7.11 -5.14 15.03
CA ALA A 51 -6.10 -4.73 14.06
C ALA A 51 -6.66 -3.91 12.89
N ALA A 52 -7.98 -3.93 12.68
CA ALA A 52 -8.64 -3.12 11.66
C ALA A 52 -8.75 -1.64 12.04
N TYR A 53 -8.64 -1.30 13.32
CA TYR A 53 -8.69 0.09 13.77
C TYR A 53 -7.33 0.77 13.60
N PRO A 54 -7.31 2.09 13.32
CA PRO A 54 -6.07 2.86 13.30
C PRO A 54 -5.30 2.73 14.62
N GLN A 55 -3.98 2.56 14.50
CA GLN A 55 -3.02 2.42 15.58
C GLN A 55 -2.02 3.57 15.54
N GLU A 56 -1.43 3.90 16.69
CA GLU A 56 -0.30 4.83 16.75
C GLU A 56 1.01 4.05 16.54
N ILE A 57 1.75 4.40 15.49
CA ILE A 57 3.00 3.75 15.09
C ILE A 57 4.00 4.87 14.77
N ASN A 58 5.12 4.91 15.48
CA ASN A 58 6.15 5.95 15.33
C ASN A 58 5.60 7.39 15.40
N GLY A 59 4.59 7.62 16.25
CA GLY A 59 3.94 8.93 16.41
C GLY A 59 2.95 9.30 15.30
N GLN A 60 2.62 8.38 14.39
CA GLN A 60 1.63 8.56 13.33
C GLN A 60 0.44 7.63 13.53
N ILE A 61 -0.77 8.11 13.23
CA ILE A 61 -1.98 7.28 13.21
C ILE A 61 -2.08 6.58 11.86
N VAL A 62 -1.91 5.26 11.86
CA VAL A 62 -1.90 4.41 10.67
C VAL A 62 -2.91 3.28 10.85
N SER A 63 -3.70 2.95 9.83
CA SER A 63 -4.49 1.72 9.82
C SER A 63 -3.72 0.63 9.06
N PRO A 64 -3.22 -0.42 9.74
CA PRO A 64 -2.50 -1.51 9.07
C PRO A 64 -3.34 -2.19 7.99
N PHE A 65 -4.65 -2.30 8.22
CA PHE A 65 -5.59 -2.82 7.24
C PHE A 65 -5.62 -1.95 5.97
N VAL A 66 -5.88 -0.65 6.10
CA VAL A 66 -5.93 0.26 4.96
C VAL A 66 -4.60 0.29 4.23
N HIS A 67 -3.49 0.34 4.97
CA HIS A 67 -2.14 0.31 4.43
C HIS A 67 -1.90 -0.95 3.59
N THR A 68 -2.19 -2.13 4.14
CA THR A 68 -2.02 -3.41 3.46
C THR A 68 -2.85 -3.49 2.17
N VAL A 69 -4.10 -2.99 2.20
CA VAL A 69 -4.95 -2.95 1.00
C VAL A 69 -4.36 -2.04 -0.07
N LEU A 70 -3.93 -0.83 0.28
CA LEU A 70 -3.33 0.13 -0.66
C LEU A 70 -2.05 -0.45 -1.29
N HIS A 71 -1.20 -1.08 -0.48
CA HIS A 71 0.01 -1.73 -0.96
C HIS A 71 -0.31 -2.88 -1.93
N THR A 72 -1.31 -3.70 -1.61
CA THR A 72 -1.76 -4.80 -2.48
C THR A 72 -2.34 -4.30 -3.81
N ILE A 73 -2.97 -3.12 -3.82
CA ILE A 73 -3.47 -2.49 -5.04
C ILE A 73 -2.31 -2.09 -5.94
N VAL A 74 -1.32 -1.37 -5.42
CA VAL A 74 -0.16 -0.89 -6.21
C VAL A 74 0.72 -2.05 -6.65
N ASP A 75 0.95 -3.05 -5.78
CA ASP A 75 1.64 -4.30 -6.15
C ASP A 75 0.93 -4.99 -7.33
N SER A 76 -0.41 -5.06 -7.27
CA SER A 76 -1.17 -5.63 -8.38
C SER A 76 -1.03 -4.80 -9.66
N GLN A 77 -0.99 -3.47 -9.59
CA GLN A 77 -0.82 -2.60 -10.76
C GLN A 77 0.54 -2.84 -11.44
N LEU A 78 1.60 -2.97 -10.66
CA LEU A 78 2.96 -3.26 -11.17
C LEU A 78 3.01 -4.61 -11.87
N ARG A 79 2.47 -5.64 -11.23
CA ARG A 79 2.51 -7.00 -11.77
C ARG A 79 1.63 -7.19 -12.99
N THR A 80 0.47 -6.53 -13.06
CA THR A 80 -0.39 -6.58 -14.26
C THR A 80 0.06 -5.62 -15.35
N GLY A 81 1.02 -4.72 -15.06
CA GLY A 81 1.41 -3.62 -15.95
C GLY A 81 0.26 -2.64 -16.21
N GLN A 82 -0.75 -2.59 -15.33
CA GLN A 82 -1.97 -1.81 -15.54
C GLN A 82 -2.36 -1.02 -14.28
N PRO A 83 -2.40 0.33 -14.35
CA PRO A 83 -2.12 1.15 -15.52
C PRO A 83 -0.61 1.25 -15.83
N GLU A 84 -0.25 1.39 -17.12
CA GLU A 84 1.15 1.41 -17.58
C GLU A 84 1.98 2.54 -16.91
N CYS A 85 1.32 3.65 -16.54
CA CYS A 85 1.95 4.78 -15.85
C CYS A 85 2.59 4.39 -14.52
N VAL A 86 2.06 3.38 -13.81
CA VAL A 86 2.59 2.91 -12.53
C VAL A 86 3.93 2.22 -12.71
N GLU A 87 4.03 1.31 -13.68
CA GLU A 87 5.29 0.62 -14.00
C GLU A 87 6.34 1.60 -14.52
N LYS A 88 5.95 2.54 -15.39
CA LYS A 88 6.84 3.61 -15.88
C LYS A 88 7.39 4.45 -14.72
N THR A 89 6.53 4.86 -13.80
CA THR A 89 6.92 5.70 -12.65
C THR A 89 7.82 4.94 -11.70
N PHE A 90 7.51 3.67 -11.44
CA PHE A 90 8.33 2.81 -10.60
C PHE A 90 9.76 2.69 -11.16
N LYS A 91 9.90 2.38 -12.45
CA LYS A 91 11.21 2.31 -13.12
C LYS A 91 11.95 3.64 -13.07
N LYS A 92 11.27 4.75 -13.39
CA LYS A 92 11.83 6.11 -13.34
C LYS A 92 12.41 6.43 -11.96
N LEU A 93 11.67 6.16 -10.88
CA LEU A 93 12.13 6.46 -9.52
C LEU A 93 13.26 5.51 -9.07
N LYS A 94 13.22 4.23 -9.44
CA LYS A 94 14.34 3.29 -9.21
C LYS A 94 15.62 3.75 -9.93
N GLU A 95 15.50 4.24 -11.17
CA GLU A 95 16.63 4.80 -11.94
C GLU A 95 17.20 6.08 -11.31
N GLN A 96 16.40 6.82 -10.55
CA GLN A 96 16.85 7.97 -9.75
C GLN A 96 17.52 7.57 -8.43
N GLY A 97 17.62 6.27 -8.12
CA GLY A 97 18.29 5.75 -6.94
C GLY A 97 17.38 5.55 -5.72
N MET A 98 16.07 5.73 -5.86
CA MET A 98 15.11 5.52 -4.77
C MET A 98 15.03 4.04 -4.36
N GLU A 99 14.93 3.77 -3.06
CA GLU A 99 14.76 2.39 -2.59
C GLU A 99 13.41 1.83 -2.98
N GLU A 100 13.34 0.51 -3.22
CA GLU A 100 12.13 -0.11 -3.79
C GLU A 100 10.88 0.12 -2.94
N HIS A 101 11.01 -0.04 -1.63
CA HIS A 101 9.89 0.19 -0.71
C HIS A 101 9.48 1.66 -0.65
N GLU A 102 10.44 2.59 -0.78
CA GLU A 102 10.16 4.03 -0.86
C GLU A 102 9.40 4.39 -2.14
N VAL A 103 9.77 3.79 -3.29
CA VAL A 103 9.03 3.96 -4.55
C VAL A 103 7.59 3.49 -4.40
N LEU A 104 7.38 2.32 -3.79
CA LEU A 104 6.04 1.78 -3.53
C LEU A 104 5.24 2.76 -2.67
N HIS A 105 5.81 3.26 -1.57
CA HIS A 105 5.15 4.24 -0.71
C HIS A 105 4.82 5.55 -1.44
N ALA A 106 5.71 6.06 -2.30
CA ALA A 106 5.47 7.28 -3.06
C ALA A 106 4.26 7.12 -4.01
N ILE A 107 4.18 6.00 -4.74
CA ILE A 107 3.05 5.70 -5.63
C ILE A 107 1.77 5.48 -4.82
N ILE A 108 1.85 4.74 -3.71
CA ILE A 108 0.73 4.49 -2.79
C ILE A 108 0.16 5.79 -2.24
N ALA A 109 1.01 6.75 -1.86
CA ALA A 109 0.57 8.04 -1.34
C ALA A 109 -0.27 8.81 -2.37
N VAL A 110 0.15 8.83 -3.63
CA VAL A 110 -0.62 9.44 -4.74
C VAL A 110 -1.96 8.71 -4.93
N TYR A 111 -1.94 7.37 -4.98
CA TYR A 111 -3.16 6.58 -5.12
C TYR A 111 -4.14 6.82 -3.97
N ALA A 112 -3.65 6.83 -2.73
CA ALA A 112 -4.46 7.01 -1.53
C ALA A 112 -5.13 8.39 -1.50
N ASP A 113 -4.39 9.47 -1.79
CA ASP A 113 -4.95 10.82 -1.82
C ASP A 113 -6.10 10.92 -2.84
N LEU A 114 -5.90 10.39 -4.05
CA LEU A 114 -6.91 10.35 -5.09
C LEU A 114 -8.10 9.47 -4.73
N HIS A 115 -7.84 8.28 -4.22
CA HIS A 115 -8.89 7.34 -3.84
C HIS A 115 -9.80 7.96 -2.78
N PHE A 116 -9.23 8.45 -1.68
CA PHE A 116 -10.02 9.00 -0.59
C PHE A 116 -10.66 10.34 -0.95
N SER A 117 -10.02 11.18 -1.76
CA SER A 117 -10.62 12.44 -2.22
C SER A 117 -11.81 12.19 -3.16
N SER A 118 -11.70 11.28 -4.13
CA SER A 118 -12.82 10.86 -4.99
C SER A 118 -13.94 10.20 -4.18
N PHE A 119 -13.59 9.29 -3.27
CA PHE A 119 -14.55 8.60 -2.42
C PHE A 119 -15.37 9.56 -1.55
N ARG A 120 -14.72 10.52 -0.87
CA ARG A 120 -15.41 11.54 -0.07
C ARG A 120 -16.34 12.43 -0.89
N GLN A 121 -16.03 12.63 -2.17
CA GLN A 121 -16.85 13.42 -3.09
C GLN A 121 -17.94 12.60 -3.79
N GLY A 122 -18.02 11.29 -3.57
CA GLY A 122 -18.93 10.39 -4.30
C GLY A 122 -18.61 10.32 -5.80
N LYS A 123 -17.36 10.57 -6.18
CA LYS A 123 -16.89 10.52 -7.58
C LYS A 123 -16.14 9.21 -7.86
N PRO A 124 -16.10 8.76 -9.13
CA PRO A 124 -15.19 7.68 -9.51
C PRO A 124 -13.72 8.09 -9.27
N PHE A 125 -12.84 7.09 -9.19
CA PHE A 125 -11.39 7.31 -9.15
C PHE A 125 -10.93 8.08 -10.40
N ASP A 126 -10.18 9.17 -10.21
CA ASP A 126 -9.71 10.00 -11.31
C ASP A 126 -8.42 9.41 -11.90
N GLN A 127 -8.57 8.60 -12.93
CA GLN A 127 -7.46 7.93 -13.59
C GLN A 127 -6.51 8.92 -14.28
N LEU A 128 -7.02 10.04 -14.80
CA LEU A 128 -6.20 11.04 -15.48
C LEU A 128 -5.37 11.85 -14.48
N ASP A 129 -5.94 12.22 -13.34
CA ASP A 129 -5.18 12.87 -12.26
C ASP A 129 -4.14 11.91 -11.68
N TYR A 130 -4.45 10.61 -11.57
CA TYR A 130 -3.47 9.60 -11.14
C TYR A 130 -2.27 9.53 -12.08
N GLU A 131 -2.51 9.39 -13.39
CA GLU A 131 -1.44 9.38 -14.39
C GLU A 131 -0.63 10.67 -14.38
N SER A 132 -1.30 11.83 -14.35
CA SER A 132 -0.65 13.15 -14.30
C SER A 132 0.28 13.28 -13.09
N ARG A 133 -0.19 12.96 -11.87
CA ARG A 133 0.62 13.08 -10.66
C ARG A 133 1.81 12.12 -10.63
N LEU A 134 1.64 10.90 -11.14
CA LEU A 134 2.74 9.94 -11.25
C LEU A 134 3.81 10.40 -12.25
N ASP A 135 3.41 11.05 -13.34
CA ASP A 135 4.36 11.61 -14.32
C ASP A 135 5.27 12.69 -13.71
N TYR A 136 4.72 13.55 -12.84
CA TYR A 136 5.50 14.58 -12.14
C TYR A 136 6.29 14.08 -10.92
N LEU A 137 5.98 12.89 -10.39
CA LEU A 137 6.64 12.35 -9.20
C LEU A 137 8.14 12.13 -9.43
N SER A 138 8.97 12.63 -8.51
CA SER A 138 10.42 12.51 -8.55
C SER A 138 11.01 12.13 -7.18
N TYR A 139 12.28 11.70 -7.14
CA TYR A 139 12.98 11.40 -5.90
C TYR A 139 13.08 12.60 -4.93
N GLU A 140 13.13 13.82 -5.46
CA GLU A 140 13.14 15.04 -4.63
C GLU A 140 11.85 15.23 -3.84
N ASP A 141 10.76 14.60 -4.28
CA ASP A 141 9.46 14.64 -3.60
C ASP A 141 9.34 13.58 -2.49
N SER A 142 10.37 12.75 -2.26
CA SER A 142 10.37 11.74 -1.20
C SER A 142 10.35 12.39 0.19
N PRO A 143 9.56 11.87 1.15
CA PRO A 143 9.67 12.28 2.54
C PRO A 143 11.07 12.00 3.13
N SER A 144 11.80 10.99 2.66
CA SER A 144 13.18 10.70 3.10
C SER A 144 14.22 11.71 2.60
N SER A 145 13.94 12.44 1.51
CA SER A 145 14.82 13.47 0.96
C SER A 145 14.77 14.79 1.74
N GLN A 146 13.82 14.94 2.68
CA GLN A 146 13.64 16.16 3.47
C GLN A 146 14.43 16.20 4.78
N ASP A 147 14.98 15.06 5.23
CA ASP A 147 15.77 14.95 6.47
C ASP A 147 17.26 15.34 6.29
N ASP A 148 17.70 15.61 5.05
CA ASP A 148 19.08 15.98 4.71
C ASP A 148 19.31 17.50 4.53
N LYS A 149 18.41 18.36 5.04
CA LYS A 149 18.54 19.83 4.97
C LYS A 149 18.56 20.56 6.32
#